data_AF-A0A4P5U3I2-F1
#
_entry.id   AF-A0A4P5U3I2-F1
#
_cell.length_a   1.000
_cell.length_b   1.000
_cell.length_c   1.000
_cell.angle_alpha   90.00
_cell.angle_beta   90.00
_cell.angle_gamma   90.00
#
_symmetry.space_group_name_H-M   'P 1'
#
loop_
_entity.id
_entity.type
_entity.pdbx_description
1 polymer ?
#
loop_
_entity_poly.entity_id
_entity_poly.type
_entity_poly.pdbx_seq_one_letter_code
_entity_poly.pdbx_strand_id
1 'polypeptide(L)'
;MEGKYFLSHLIKKEDNLNKIASYYGTSLTAIREINGMTDSQVKANKTIKIPIPYNRIKSPVLRSSSEKYSFIPVFYKVKKGDTLYKLFRIYFPRDSKEIKNINSMRIN
;
A
#
# COMPACT_ATOMS: atom_id res chain seq x y z
N MET A 1 -6.08 15.51 -2.76
CA MET A 1 -4.86 15.24 -3.55
C MET A 1 -4.38 13.84 -3.23
N GLU A 2 -4.52 12.91 -4.17
CA GLU A 2 -3.87 11.60 -4.05
C GLU A 2 -2.35 11.77 -4.23
N GLY A 3 -1.54 10.93 -3.58
CA GLY A 3 -0.10 10.87 -3.84
C GLY A 3 0.86 11.58 -2.87
N LYS A 4 0.38 12.21 -1.78
CA LYS A 4 1.27 12.65 -0.67
C LYS A 4 2.00 11.45 -0.03
N TYR A 5 1.33 10.31 0.02
CA TYR A 5 1.85 9.07 0.58
C TYR A 5 1.79 7.97 -0.48
N PHE A 6 2.84 7.17 -0.57
CA PHE A 6 2.97 6.11 -1.56
C PHE A 6 3.71 4.90 -1.00
N LEU A 7 3.48 3.75 -1.61
CA LEU A 7 4.26 2.52 -1.43
C LEU A 7 5.22 2.35 -2.60
N SER A 8 6.33 1.67 -2.37
CA SER A 8 7.24 1.27 -3.46
C SER A 8 6.88 -0.13 -3.93
N HIS A 9 6.68 -0.30 -5.23
CA HIS A 9 6.39 -1.60 -5.84
C HIS A 9 7.43 -1.93 -6.91
N LEU A 10 8.12 -3.07 -6.76
CA LEU A 10 9.01 -3.62 -7.77
C LEU A 10 8.20 -4.39 -8.82
N ILE A 11 8.17 -3.87 -10.04
CA ILE A 11 7.43 -4.47 -11.17
C ILE A 11 8.03 -5.84 -11.49
N LYS A 12 7.17 -6.86 -11.53
CA LYS A 12 7.50 -8.22 -11.96
C LYS A 12 7.12 -8.43 -13.42
N LYS A 13 7.64 -9.52 -14.01
CA LYS A 13 7.46 -9.85 -15.43
C LYS A 13 5.99 -9.88 -15.89
N GLU A 14 5.09 -10.31 -15.00
CA GLU A 14 3.65 -10.50 -15.31
C GLU A 14 2.77 -9.31 -14.89
N ASP A 15 3.37 -8.25 -14.37
CA ASP A 15 2.65 -7.07 -13.89
C ASP A 15 2.27 -6.13 -15.04
N ASN A 16 1.13 -5.48 -14.88
CA ASN A 16 0.75 -4.31 -15.66
C ASN A 16 0.06 -3.30 -14.74
N LEU A 17 -0.04 -2.03 -15.16
CA LEU A 17 -0.59 -0.98 -14.30
C LEU A 17 -2.03 -1.25 -13.84
N ASN A 18 -2.86 -1.90 -14.64
CA ASN A 18 -4.23 -2.24 -14.24
C ASN A 18 -4.25 -3.29 -13.12
N LYS A 19 -3.45 -4.35 -13.24
CA LYS A 19 -3.28 -5.36 -12.19
C LYS A 19 -2.75 -4.75 -10.91
N ILE A 20 -1.73 -3.90 -11.01
CA ILE A 20 -1.13 -3.19 -9.86
C ILE A 20 -2.17 -2.27 -9.22
N ALA A 21 -2.87 -1.44 -10.00
CA ALA A 21 -3.91 -0.55 -9.50
C ALA A 21 -5.01 -1.31 -8.75
N SER A 22 -5.53 -2.38 -9.34
CA SER A 22 -6.54 -3.24 -8.72
C SER A 22 -6.03 -3.90 -7.45
N TYR A 23 -4.78 -4.37 -7.45
CA TYR A 23 -4.15 -5.04 -6.33
C TYR A 23 -4.00 -4.11 -5.11
N TYR A 24 -3.56 -2.88 -5.33
CA TYR A 24 -3.41 -1.88 -4.26
C TYR A 24 -4.70 -1.10 -3.96
N GLY A 25 -5.72 -1.23 -4.82
CA GLY A 25 -6.98 -0.50 -4.72
C GLY A 25 -6.81 1.00 -4.96
N THR A 26 -6.02 1.36 -5.96
CA THR A 26 -5.82 2.71 -6.47
C THR A 26 -6.21 2.76 -7.95
N SER A 27 -6.01 3.89 -8.64
CA SER A 27 -6.29 4.03 -10.07
C SER A 27 -5.01 3.98 -10.91
N LEU A 28 -5.14 3.53 -12.16
CA LEU A 28 -4.05 3.58 -13.15
C LEU A 28 -3.59 5.03 -13.37
N THR A 29 -4.55 5.96 -13.45
CA THR A 29 -4.27 7.39 -13.63
C THR A 29 -3.43 7.94 -12.47
N ALA A 30 -3.81 7.65 -11.23
CA ALA A 30 -3.05 8.10 -10.07
C ALA A 30 -1.63 7.51 -10.04
N ILE A 31 -1.46 6.23 -10.39
CA ILE A 31 -0.11 5.63 -10.51
C ILE A 31 0.70 6.36 -11.58
N ARG A 32 0.10 6.68 -12.73
CA ARG A 32 0.81 7.40 -13.78
C ARG A 32 1.22 8.80 -13.36
N GLU A 33 0.31 9.55 -12.78
CA GLU A 33 0.55 10.92 -12.31
C GLU A 33 1.71 10.99 -11.32
N ILE A 34 1.71 10.14 -10.27
CA ILE A 34 2.77 10.17 -9.26
C ILE A 34 4.14 9.70 -9.78
N ASN A 35 4.16 8.93 -10.86
CA ASN A 35 5.40 8.47 -11.51
C ASN A 35 5.79 9.29 -12.74
N GLY A 36 5.03 10.34 -13.09
CA GLY A 36 5.28 11.16 -14.29
C GLY A 36 5.18 10.36 -15.60
N MET A 37 4.30 9.35 -15.67
CA MET A 37 4.17 8.46 -16.83
C MET A 37 3.15 8.99 -17.84
N THR A 38 3.58 9.08 -19.10
CA THR A 38 2.75 9.50 -20.25
C THR A 38 2.02 8.33 -20.92
N ASP A 39 2.39 7.10 -20.61
CA ASP A 39 1.73 5.87 -21.07
C ASP A 39 1.49 4.89 -19.91
N SER A 40 0.99 3.70 -20.24
CA SER A 40 0.74 2.63 -19.27
C SER A 40 1.75 1.48 -19.37
N GLN A 41 2.86 1.68 -20.09
CA GLN A 41 3.88 0.66 -20.28
C GLN A 41 4.74 0.54 -19.03
N VAL A 42 4.97 -0.69 -18.60
CA VAL A 42 5.81 -1.00 -17.45
C VAL A 42 6.88 -2.01 -17.85
N LYS A 43 8.07 -1.83 -17.29
CA LYS A 43 9.20 -2.73 -17.49
C LYS A 43 9.48 -3.46 -16.19
N ALA A 44 9.67 -4.77 -16.28
CA ALA A 44 10.09 -5.60 -15.15
C ALA A 44 11.38 -5.07 -14.51
N ASN A 45 11.55 -5.33 -13.22
CA ASN A 45 12.68 -4.91 -12.38
C ASN A 45 12.80 -3.39 -12.18
N LYS A 46 11.78 -2.61 -12.54
CA LYS A 46 11.69 -1.20 -12.18
C LYS A 46 10.82 -1.03 -10.93
N THR A 47 11.25 -0.18 -10.01
CA THR A 47 10.43 0.23 -8.86
C THR A 47 9.60 1.46 -9.21
N ILE A 48 8.30 1.42 -8.92
CA ILE A 48 7.38 2.54 -9.10
C ILE A 48 6.69 2.91 -7.79
N LYS A 49 6.21 4.16 -7.71
CA LYS A 49 5.42 4.68 -6.60
C LYS A 49 3.96 4.30 -6.78
N ILE A 50 3.33 3.75 -5.75
CA ILE A 50 1.91 3.43 -5.74
C ILE A 50 1.19 4.38 -4.78
N PRO A 51 0.34 5.29 -5.26
CA PRO A 51 -0.29 6.28 -4.40
C PRO A 51 -1.31 5.60 -3.50
N ILE A 52 -1.31 6.01 -2.22
CA ILE A 52 -2.29 5.56 -1.24
C ILE A 52 -3.48 6.55 -1.31
N PRO A 53 -4.71 6.07 -1.58
CA PRO A 53 -5.89 6.94 -1.62
C PRO A 53 -6.11 7.64 -0.27
N TYR A 54 -6.36 8.95 -0.29
CA TYR A 54 -6.45 9.77 0.92
C TYR A 54 -7.53 9.28 1.90
N ASN A 55 -8.66 8.78 1.39
CA ASN A 55 -9.73 8.22 2.22
C ASN A 55 -9.35 6.95 3.00
N ARG A 56 -8.25 6.28 2.63
CA ARG A 56 -7.65 5.16 3.39
C ARG A 56 -6.64 5.61 4.44
N ILE A 57 -6.26 6.88 4.37
CA ILE A 57 -5.37 7.53 5.32
C ILE A 57 -6.27 8.27 6.29
N LYS A 58 -6.61 7.63 7.40
CA LYS A 58 -7.04 8.41 8.55
C LYS A 58 -5.82 9.24 8.95
N SER A 59 -5.94 10.57 9.02
CA SER A 59 -4.99 11.36 9.82
C SER A 59 -4.74 10.59 11.11
N PRO A 60 -3.49 10.43 11.60
CA PRO A 60 -3.26 9.76 12.85
C PRO A 60 -4.20 10.42 13.87
N VAL A 61 -5.26 9.71 14.24
CA VAL A 61 -6.06 10.08 15.40
C VAL A 61 -5.07 9.82 16.51
N LEU A 62 -4.40 10.88 16.94
CA LEU A 62 -3.52 10.88 18.10
C LEU A 62 -4.39 10.36 19.25
N ARG A 63 -4.35 9.04 19.49
CA ARG A 63 -5.04 8.43 20.62
C ARG A 63 -4.34 8.76 21.94
N SER A 64 -3.17 9.37 21.87
CA SER A 64 -2.49 10.05 22.93
C SER A 64 -1.37 10.88 22.29
N SER A 65 -1.02 12.00 22.89
CA SER A 65 0.05 12.91 22.47
C SER A 65 1.46 12.30 22.52
N SER A 66 1.60 10.99 22.83
CA SER A 66 2.89 10.33 23.09
C SER A 66 3.32 9.30 22.04
N GLU A 67 2.43 8.83 21.16
CA GLU A 67 2.75 7.77 20.20
C GLU A 67 2.97 8.34 18.79
N LYS A 68 4.20 8.81 18.54
CA LYS A 68 4.68 9.03 17.17
C LYS A 68 4.92 7.67 16.52
N TYR A 69 3.96 7.18 15.74
CA TYR A 69 4.23 6.09 14.81
C TYR A 69 5.31 6.56 13.81
N SER A 70 6.37 5.78 13.66
CA SER A 70 7.41 5.98 12.63
C SER A 70 6.90 5.71 11.21
N PHE A 71 5.64 5.26 11.08
CA PHE A 71 4.98 4.89 9.83
C PHE A 71 3.58 5.50 9.73
N ILE A 72 3.05 5.62 8.50
CA ILE A 72 1.69 6.08 8.24
C ILE A 72 0.73 4.88 8.32
N PRO A 73 -0.29 4.89 9.21
CA PRO A 73 -1.26 3.81 9.27
C PRO A 73 -2.14 3.81 8.01
N VAL A 74 -2.14 2.70 7.28
CA VAL A 74 -2.99 2.48 6.09
C VAL A 74 -4.13 1.55 6.47
N PHE A 75 -5.37 2.02 6.36
CA PHE A 75 -6.54 1.21 6.69
C PHE A 75 -7.03 0.45 5.45
N TYR A 76 -7.16 -0.86 5.58
CA TYR A 76 -7.67 -1.75 4.54
C TYR A 76 -8.95 -2.44 5.02
N LYS A 77 -10.05 -2.28 4.27
CA LYS A 77 -11.27 -3.04 4.51
C LYS A 77 -11.14 -4.42 3.88
N VAL A 78 -10.99 -5.44 4.73
CA VAL A 78 -10.84 -6.85 4.35
C VAL A 78 -12.02 -7.29 3.47
N LYS A 79 -11.71 -8.00 2.38
CA LYS A 79 -12.68 -8.59 1.45
C LYS A 79 -12.71 -10.11 1.61
N LYS A 80 -13.81 -10.74 1.15
CA LYS A 80 -13.95 -12.20 1.16
C LYS A 80 -12.78 -12.86 0.40
N GLY A 81 -12.04 -13.75 1.06
CA GLY A 81 -10.89 -14.45 0.49
C GLY A 81 -9.52 -13.81 0.74
N ASP A 82 -9.48 -12.65 1.39
CA ASP A 82 -8.23 -12.08 1.90
C ASP A 82 -7.68 -12.89 3.07
N THR A 83 -6.36 -12.95 3.16
CA THR A 83 -5.66 -13.48 4.33
C THR A 83 -4.73 -12.40 4.87
N LEU A 84 -4.50 -12.43 6.18
CA LEU A 84 -3.55 -11.51 6.82
C LEU A 84 -2.17 -11.58 6.14
N TYR A 85 -1.74 -12.81 5.79
CA TYR A 85 -0.52 -13.05 5.02
C TYR A 85 -0.49 -12.32 3.66
N LYS A 86 -1.58 -12.40 2.88
CA LYS A 86 -1.67 -11.72 1.57
C LYS A 86 -1.61 -10.20 1.74
N LEU A 87 -2.37 -9.65 2.69
CA LEU A 87 -2.41 -8.20 2.96
C LEU A 87 -1.05 -7.67 3.42
N PHE A 88 -0.34 -8.43 4.25
CA PHE A 88 1.00 -8.07 4.70
C PHE A 88 2.00 -7.99 3.55
N ARG A 89 1.99 -8.98 2.66
CA ARG A 89 2.86 -8.98 1.47
C ARG A 89 2.57 -7.80 0.53
N ILE A 90 1.32 -7.32 0.51
CA ILE A 90 0.91 -6.17 -0.30
C ILE A 90 1.47 -4.87 0.29
N TYR A 91 1.16 -4.61 1.56
CA TYR A 91 1.29 -3.28 2.15
C TYR A 91 2.54 -3.09 3.02
N PHE A 92 3.14 -4.18 3.51
CA PHE A 92 4.19 -4.14 4.53
C PHE A 92 5.34 -5.11 4.19
N PRO A 93 6.10 -4.84 3.12
CA PRO A 93 7.16 -5.75 2.64
C PRO A 93 8.37 -5.87 3.58
N ARG A 94 8.41 -5.15 4.71
CA ARG A 94 9.43 -5.33 5.74
C ARG A 94 8.79 -5.72 7.08
N ASP A 95 9.26 -6.85 7.58
CA ASP A 95 9.13 -7.43 8.90
C ASP A 95 7.70 -7.72 9.44
N SER A 96 7.16 -8.87 9.05
CA SER A 96 5.88 -9.39 9.54
C SER A 96 5.81 -9.58 11.07
N LYS A 97 6.95 -9.60 11.79
CA LYS A 97 6.97 -9.74 13.26
C LYS A 97 6.56 -8.46 13.99
N GLU A 98 6.87 -7.29 13.46
CA GLU A 98 6.66 -6.01 14.15
C GLU A 98 5.18 -5.61 14.13
N ILE A 99 4.50 -5.76 12.99
CA ILE A 99 3.07 -5.43 12.84
C ILE A 99 2.16 -6.44 13.55
N LYS A 100 2.63 -7.69 13.74
CA LYS A 100 1.93 -8.68 14.58
C LYS A 100 1.69 -8.14 15.99
N ASN A 101 2.69 -7.47 16.56
CA ASN A 101 2.61 -6.88 17.89
C ASN A 101 1.74 -5.61 17.88
N ILE A 102 1.88 -4.75 16.85
CA ILE A 102 1.12 -3.49 16.71
C ILE A 102 -0.40 -3.72 16.66
N ASN A 103 -0.85 -4.76 15.95
CA ASN A 103 -2.30 -5.00 15.77
C ASN A 103 -2.89 -6.01 16.75
N SER A 104 -2.11 -6.56 17.69
CA SER A 104 -2.57 -7.53 18.71
C SER A 104 -3.40 -8.70 18.16
N MET A 105 -3.10 -9.17 16.94
CA MET A 105 -3.90 -10.21 16.28
C MET A 105 -3.40 -11.62 16.63
N ARG A 106 -4.31 -12.51 17.05
CA ARG A 106 -4.04 -13.96 17.09
C ARG A 106 -4.16 -14.53 15.68
N ILE A 107 -3.18 -15.34 15.28
CA ILE A 107 -3.20 -16.09 14.03
C ILE A 107 -3.69 -17.49 14.39
N ASN A 108 -4.73 -17.96 13.70
CA ASN A 108 -5.14 -19.36 13.68
C ASN A 108 -4.46 -20.05 12.51
#